data_AF-A0A538JLW3-F1
#
_entry.id   AF-A0A538JLW3-F1
#
_cell.length_a   1.000
_cell.length_b   1.000
_cell.length_c   1.000
_cell.angle_alpha   90.00
_cell.angle_beta   90.00
_cell.angle_gamma   90.00
#
_symmetry.space_group_name_H-M   'P 1'
#
loop_
_entity.id
_entity.type
_entity.pdbx_description
1 polymer ?
#
loop_
_entity_poly.entity_id
_entity_poly.type
_entity_poly.pdbx_seq_one_letter_code
_entity_poly.pdbx_strand_id
1 'polypeptide(L)'
;MTLSPLQEVERRVQSRAKEISLDMADEKGLAELRAIVDDEVALWSSDFKRGLRAFDLADRELVAERAFRNLAGYGPLEPLLGDDDVWEVML
;
A
#
# COMPACT_ATOMS: atom_id res chain seq x y z
N MET A 1 5.74 -7.35 17.34
CA MET A 1 6.07 -6.00 16.87
C MET A 1 4.80 -5.38 16.31
N THR A 2 4.36 -4.23 16.82
CA THR A 2 3.20 -3.51 16.29
C THR A 2 3.58 -2.87 14.95
N LEU A 3 2.84 -3.17 13.89
CA LEU A 3 3.04 -2.52 12.59
C LEU A 3 2.72 -1.03 12.71
N SER A 4 3.51 -0.19 12.03
CA SER A 4 3.14 1.21 11.85
C SER A 4 1.87 1.32 11.00
N PRO A 5 1.13 2.42 11.09
CA PRO A 5 -0.10 2.61 10.30
C PRO A 5 0.14 2.51 8.79
N LEU A 6 1.28 3.04 8.33
CA LEU A 6 1.71 2.91 6.94
C LEU A 6 1.89 1.45 6.53
N GLN A 7 2.60 0.66 7.34
CA GLN A 7 2.81 -0.77 7.06
C GLN A 7 1.52 -1.59 7.11
N GLU A 8 0.56 -1.22 7.95
CA GLU A 8 -0.74 -1.88 7.98
C GLU A 8 -1.57 -1.55 6.74
N VAL A 9 -1.57 -0.29 6.29
CA VAL A 9 -2.18 0.12 5.01
C VAL A 9 -1.54 -0.64 3.86
N GLU A 10 -0.21 -0.65 3.75
CA GLU A 10 0.52 -1.36 2.70
C GLU A 10 0.17 -2.85 2.66
N ARG A 11 0.08 -3.50 3.83
CA ARG A 11 -0.29 -4.91 3.92
C ARG A 11 -1.71 -5.17 3.42
N ARG A 12 -2.68 -4.31 3.79
CA ARG A 12 -4.07 -4.43 3.32
C ARG A 12 -4.18 -4.23 1.82
N VAL A 13 -3.47 -3.23 1.28
CA VAL A 13 -3.41 -2.98 -0.16
C VAL A 13 -2.82 -4.19 -0.89
N GLN A 14 -1.71 -4.75 -0.42
CA GLN A 14 -1.12 -5.96 -1.01
C GLN A 14 -2.06 -7.17 -0.95
N SER A 15 -2.76 -7.38 0.17
CA SER A 15 -3.75 -8.45 0.27
C SER A 15 -4.87 -8.28 -0.76
N ARG A 16 -5.44 -7.08 -0.86
CA ARG A 16 -6.52 -6.78 -1.81
C ARG A 16 -6.06 -6.85 -3.27
N ALA A 17 -4.86 -6.35 -3.58
CA ALA A 17 -4.27 -6.45 -4.91
C ALA A 17 -4.04 -7.92 -5.33
N LYS A 18 -3.64 -8.80 -4.39
CA LYS A 18 -3.53 -10.24 -4.63
C LYS A 18 -4.88 -10.90 -4.87
N GLU A 19 -5.91 -10.53 -4.10
CA GLU A 19 -7.26 -11.09 -4.27
C GLU A 19 -7.85 -10.80 -5.65
N ILE A 20 -7.56 -9.63 -6.22
CA ILE A 20 -8.02 -9.24 -7.55
C ILE A 20 -7.04 -9.60 -8.68
N SER A 21 -5.90 -10.22 -8.35
CA SER A 21 -4.82 -10.53 -9.30
C SER A 21 -4.41 -9.30 -10.12
N LEU A 22 -4.15 -8.19 -9.43
CA LEU A 22 -3.80 -6.92 -10.05
C LEU A 22 -2.51 -7.05 -10.88
N ASP A 23 -2.59 -6.74 -12.17
CA ASP A 23 -1.43 -6.68 -13.04
C ASP A 23 -0.76 -5.31 -12.93
N MET A 24 0.43 -5.28 -12.33
CA MET A 24 1.21 -4.06 -12.08
C MET A 24 2.07 -3.64 -13.27
N ALA A 25 2.15 -4.46 -14.33
CA ALA A 25 2.93 -4.15 -15.53
C ALA A 25 2.20 -3.20 -16.51
N ASP A 26 0.89 -2.99 -16.31
CA ASP A 26 0.05 -2.11 -17.11
C ASP A 26 -0.16 -0.75 -16.41
N GLU A 27 -0.24 0.35 -17.16
CA GLU A 27 -0.58 1.69 -16.66
C GLU A 27 -1.93 1.69 -15.91
N LYS A 28 -2.87 0.85 -16.35
CA LYS A 28 -4.15 0.63 -15.68
C LYS A 28 -3.97 0.00 -14.31
N GLY A 29 -3.00 -0.90 -14.17
CA GLY A 29 -2.61 -1.53 -12.91
C GLY A 29 -2.16 -0.54 -11.86
N LEU A 30 -1.30 0.41 -12.26
CA LEU A 30 -0.84 1.48 -11.38
C LEU A 30 -1.98 2.42 -10.96
N ALA A 31 -2.88 2.77 -11.88
CA ALA A 31 -4.04 3.58 -11.54
C ALA A 31 -4.99 2.86 -10.55
N GLU A 32 -5.16 1.54 -10.72
CA GLU A 32 -5.99 0.72 -9.85
C GLU A 32 -5.32 0.49 -8.47
N LEU A 33 -4.00 0.29 -8.42
CA LEU A 33 -3.24 0.29 -7.18
C LEU A 33 -3.45 1.60 -6.40
N ARG A 34 -3.38 2.73 -7.10
CA ARG A 34 -3.60 4.04 -6.48
C ARG A 34 -5.00 4.14 -5.88
N ALA A 35 -6.02 3.69 -6.60
CA ALA A 35 -7.39 3.66 -6.10
C ALA A 35 -7.53 2.78 -4.85
N ILE A 36 -6.89 1.60 -4.82
CA ILE A 36 -6.92 0.72 -3.64
C ILE A 36 -6.24 1.37 -2.44
N VAL A 37 -5.12 2.06 -2.65
CA VAL A 37 -4.44 2.81 -1.57
C VAL A 37 -5.34 3.90 -0.99
N ASP A 38 -5.96 4.70 -1.85
CA ASP A 38 -6.86 5.78 -1.42
C ASP A 38 -8.08 5.22 -0.67
N ASP A 39 -8.64 4.09 -1.12
CA ASP A 39 -9.72 3.37 -0.45
C ASP A 39 -9.33 2.90 0.97
N GLU A 40 -8.16 2.27 1.13
CA GLU A 40 -7.71 1.76 2.43
C GLU A 40 -7.44 2.89 3.43
N VAL A 41 -6.91 4.02 2.96
CA VAL A 41 -6.70 5.23 3.78
C VAL A 41 -8.03 5.85 4.19
N ALA A 42 -9.02 5.91 3.28
CA ALA A 42 -10.37 6.39 3.59
C ALA A 42 -11.10 5.45 4.57
N LEU A 43 -10.93 4.14 4.40
CA LEU A 43 -11.46 3.12 5.29
C LEU A 43 -10.86 3.26 6.69
N TRP A 44 -9.55 3.50 6.80
CA TRP A 44 -8.89 3.72 8.08
C TRP A 44 -9.56 4.84 8.88
N SER A 45 -9.78 5.99 8.24
CA SER A 45 -10.41 7.13 8.92
C SER A 45 -11.86 6.83 9.30
N SER A 46 -12.58 6.11 8.44
CA SER A 46 -13.95 5.69 8.72
C SER A 46 -13.99 4.73 9.91
N ASP A 47 -13.06 3.79 10.01
CA ASP A 47 -12.92 2.88 11.14
C ASP A 47 -12.56 3.61 12.43
N PHE A 48 -11.67 4.62 12.37
CA PHE A 48 -11.38 5.48 13.52
C PHE A 48 -12.63 6.23 13.99
N LYS A 49 -13.38 6.87 13.07
CA LYS A 49 -14.63 7.58 13.40
C LYS A 49 -15.71 6.66 14.00
N ARG A 50 -15.68 5.38 13.65
CA ARG A 50 -16.57 4.34 14.19
C ARG A 50 -16.07 3.76 15.52
N GLY A 51 -14.91 4.18 16.01
CA GLY A 51 -14.29 3.68 17.25
C GLY A 51 -13.63 2.30 17.10
N LEU A 52 -13.42 1.81 15.87
CA LEU A 52 -12.76 0.54 15.59
C LEU A 52 -11.23 0.64 15.64
N ARG A 53 -10.69 1.87 15.63
CA ARG A 53 -9.26 2.16 15.79
C ARG A 53 -9.03 3.20 16.86
N ALA A 54 -7.88 3.10 17.52
CA ALA A 54 -7.50 4.01 18.61
C ALA A 54 -7.05 5.40 18.13
N PHE A 55 -6.59 5.53 16.88
CA PHE A 55 -6.08 6.78 16.31
C PHE A 55 -6.32 6.85 14.79
N ASP A 56 -6.44 8.08 14.28
CA ASP A 56 -6.50 8.37 12.83
C ASP A 56 -5.09 8.52 12.23
N LEU A 57 -5.02 8.53 10.90
CA LEU A 57 -3.81 8.91 10.17
C LEU A 57 -3.61 10.44 10.28
N ALA A 58 -2.41 10.87 10.66
CA ALA A 58 -2.09 12.28 10.85
C ALA A 58 -2.14 13.09 9.54
N ASP A 59 -1.62 12.51 8.45
CA ASP A 59 -1.69 13.07 7.10
C ASP A 59 -2.05 11.93 6.13
N ARG A 60 -3.28 11.94 5.65
CA ARG A 60 -3.83 10.87 4.80
C ARG A 60 -3.24 10.89 3.41
N GLU A 61 -3.05 12.07 2.82
CA GLU A 61 -2.49 12.19 1.48
C GLU A 61 -1.03 11.74 1.47
N LEU A 62 -0.25 12.14 2.47
CA LEU A 62 1.14 11.71 2.61
C LEU A 62 1.26 10.19 2.82
N VAL A 63 0.37 9.58 3.61
CA VAL A 63 0.35 8.13 3.81
C VAL A 63 -0.02 7.42 2.51
N ALA A 64 -1.02 7.90 1.79
CA ALA A 64 -1.43 7.33 0.50
C ALA A 64 -0.29 7.43 -0.54
N GLU A 65 0.36 8.59 -0.65
CA GLU A 65 1.50 8.78 -1.56
C GLU A 65 2.69 7.88 -1.21
N ARG A 66 3.00 7.73 0.09
CA ARG A 66 4.07 6.82 0.55
C ARG A 66 3.74 5.36 0.28
N ALA A 67 2.54 4.91 0.63
CA ALA A 67 2.10 3.55 0.37
C ALA A 67 2.14 3.24 -1.13
N PHE A 68 1.62 4.15 -1.97
CA PHE A 68 1.67 4.00 -3.42
C PHE A 68 3.11 3.89 -3.94
N ARG A 69 4.02 4.79 -3.56
CA ARG A 69 5.43 4.73 -3.99
C ARG A 69 6.13 3.44 -3.54
N ASN A 70 5.89 3.01 -2.31
CA ASN A 70 6.49 1.80 -1.77
C ASN A 70 6.00 0.54 -2.50
N LEU A 71 4.75 0.53 -2.95
CA LEU A 71 4.12 -0.62 -3.62
C LEU A 71 4.31 -0.61 -5.14
N ALA A 72 4.38 0.56 -5.76
CA ALA A 72 4.57 0.73 -7.20
C ALA A 72 6.03 0.59 -7.65
N GLY A 73 6.96 0.30 -6.74
CA GLY A 73 8.37 0.10 -7.06
C GLY A 73 9.22 1.38 -7.16
N TYR A 74 8.62 2.57 -7.09
CA TYR A 74 9.32 3.87 -7.01
C TYR A 74 9.74 4.24 -5.58
N GLY A 75 10.11 3.24 -4.77
CA GLY A 75 10.59 3.41 -3.41
C GLY A 75 12.07 3.82 -3.38
N PRO A 76 12.60 4.24 -2.23
CA PRO A 76 13.99 4.72 -2.05
C PRO A 76 15.11 3.68 -2.29
N LEU A 77 14.83 2.58 -2.98
CA LEU A 77 15.75 1.45 -3.23
C LEU A 77 15.98 1.17 -4.73
N GLU A 78 15.71 2.13 -5.62
CA GLU A 78 16.02 1.99 -7.06
C GLU A 78 17.46 1.52 -7.39
N PRO A 79 18.53 1.70 -6.56
CA PRO A 79 19.84 1.10 -6.86
C PRO A 79 19.97 -0.40 -6.52
N LEU A 80 18.99 -1.03 -5.87
CA LEU A 80 19.06 -2.45 -5.46
C LEU A 80 18.25 -3.39 -6.37
N LEU A 81 17.49 -2.86 -7.33
CA LEU A 81 16.70 -3.62 -8.31
C LEU A 81 17.46 -3.81 -9.65
N GLY A 82 18.78 -3.94 -9.57
CA GLY A 82 19.62 -4.48 -10.64
C GLY A 82 19.74 -6.00 -10.59
N ASP A 83 18.77 -6.70 -9.98
CA ASP A 83 18.70 -8.15 -9.98
C ASP A 83 17.34 -8.59 -10.55
N ASP A 84 17.42 -9.36 -11.62
CA ASP A 84 16.32 -9.79 -12.51
C ASP A 84 15.38 -10.84 -11.86
N ASP A 85 15.41 -11.00 -10.53
CA ASP A 85 14.80 -12.14 -9.81
C ASP A 85 14.12 -11.73 -8.47
N VAL A 86 13.19 -10.77 -8.46
CA VAL A 86 12.41 -10.47 -7.22
C VAL A 86 10.90 -10.30 -7.48
N TRP A 87 10.25 -11.41 -7.82
CA TRP A 87 8.85 -11.68 -7.47
C TRP A 87 8.71 -13.03 -6.74
N GLU A 88 9.64 -13.35 -5.84
CA GLU A 88 9.45 -14.45 -4.88
C GLU A 88 9.37 -13.89 -3.47
N VAL A 89 8.20 -14.07 -2.87
CA VAL A 89 7.89 -13.77 -1.48
C VAL A 89 8.68 -14.75 -0.60
N MET A 90 9.61 -14.25 0.21
CA MET A 90 10.20 -15.08 1.27
C MET A 90 9.29 -15.12 2.51
N LEU A 91 8.94 -16.34 2.92
CA LEU A 91 8.38 -16.73 4.23
C LEU A 91 9.41 -16.57 5.36
#